data_AF-A0A2D2CY76-F1
#
_entry.id   AF-A0A2D2CY76-F1
#
_cell.length_a   1.000
_cell.length_b   1.000
_cell.length_c   1.000
_cell.angle_alpha   90.00
_cell.angle_beta   90.00
_cell.angle_gamma   90.00
#
_symmetry.space_group_name_H-M   'P 1'
#
loop_
_entity.id
_entity.type
_entity.pdbx_description
1 polymer ?
#
loop_
_entity_poly.entity_id
_entity_poly.type
_entity_poly.pdbx_seq_one_letter_code
_entity_poly.pdbx_strand_id
1 'polypeptide(L)'
;MGSAADEELDALLPALYLAGVSTGDFQDVLTGLLGKDAPNLSPAVISRLKGEWEEDYRSWQTRDLAARRYVYLWADGVYLQARMEPQAECMLVLIGATPEGKQGSESGLTG
;
A
#
# COMPACT_ATOMS: atom_id res chain seq x y z
N MET A 1 -9.01 -14.32 -19.76
CA MET A 1 -9.10 -15.05 -18.47
C MET A 1 -7.72 -14.97 -17.86
N GLY A 2 -7.54 -14.11 -16.85
CA GLY A 2 -6.32 -14.12 -16.02
C GLY A 2 -6.27 -15.43 -15.26
N SER A 3 -5.07 -15.99 -15.12
CA SER A 3 -4.82 -17.23 -14.40
C SER A 3 -4.94 -16.98 -12.89
N ALA A 4 -5.30 -18.00 -12.09
CA ALA A 4 -5.27 -17.91 -10.62
C ALA A 4 -3.89 -17.47 -10.07
N ALA A 5 -2.83 -17.74 -10.83
CA ALA A 5 -1.47 -17.29 -10.50
C ALA A 5 -1.28 -15.76 -10.64
N ASP A 6 -2.08 -15.09 -11.49
CA ASP A 6 -2.00 -13.64 -11.66
C ASP A 6 -2.63 -12.94 -10.44
N GLU A 7 -3.77 -13.43 -9.97
CA GLU A 7 -4.48 -12.91 -8.77
C GLU A 7 -3.65 -13.08 -7.49
N GLU A 8 -2.96 -14.21 -7.35
CA GLU A 8 -2.11 -14.49 -6.19
C GLU A 8 -0.85 -13.60 -6.19
N LEU A 9 -0.32 -13.28 -7.37
CA LEU A 9 0.81 -12.35 -7.52
C LEU A 9 0.39 -10.90 -7.23
N ASP A 10 -0.79 -10.50 -7.69
CA ASP A 10 -1.37 -9.18 -7.43
C ASP A 10 -1.59 -8.94 -5.92
N ALA A 11 -1.88 -9.99 -5.14
CA ALA A 11 -1.99 -9.93 -3.69
C ALA A 11 -0.63 -9.97 -2.95
N LEU A 12 0.36 -10.64 -3.51
CA LEU A 12 1.69 -10.80 -2.89
C LEU A 12 2.57 -9.55 -3.03
N LEU A 13 2.47 -8.85 -4.15
CA LEU A 13 3.26 -7.65 -4.42
C LEU A 13 3.01 -6.48 -3.44
N PRO A 14 1.77 -6.17 -3.03
CA PRO A 14 1.51 -5.21 -1.96
C PRO A 14 2.15 -5.63 -0.64
N ALA A 15 2.12 -6.92 -0.29
CA ALA A 15 2.71 -7.43 0.94
C ALA A 15 4.23 -7.28 0.95
N LEU A 16 4.89 -7.52 -0.19
CA LEU A 16 6.32 -7.28 -0.37
C LEU A 16 6.68 -5.80 -0.24
N TYR A 17 5.87 -4.91 -0.82
CA TYR A 17 6.08 -3.47 -0.70
C TYR A 17 5.90 -2.98 0.74
N LEU A 18 4.88 -3.48 1.46
CA LEU A 18 4.65 -3.17 2.87
C LEU A 18 5.77 -3.71 3.77
N ALA A 19 6.38 -4.84 3.40
CA ALA A 19 7.56 -5.39 4.05
C ALA A 19 8.85 -4.59 3.75
N GLY A 20 8.78 -3.54 2.92
CA GLY A 20 9.91 -2.68 2.58
C GLY A 20 10.83 -3.24 1.49
N VAL A 21 10.38 -4.25 0.74
CA VAL A 21 11.14 -4.78 -0.40
C VAL A 21 11.06 -3.77 -1.55
N SER A 22 12.21 -3.43 -2.12
CA SER A 22 12.25 -2.57 -3.31
C SER A 22 11.68 -3.31 -4.51
N THR A 23 11.00 -2.60 -5.41
CA THR A 23 10.54 -3.16 -6.69
C THR A 23 11.67 -3.85 -7.47
N GLY A 24 12.91 -3.37 -7.34
CA GLY A 24 14.09 -3.97 -7.98
C GLY A 24 14.47 -5.36 -7.43
N ASP A 25 14.06 -5.67 -6.21
CA ASP A 25 14.39 -6.93 -5.52
C ASP A 25 13.23 -7.94 -5.58
N PHE A 26 12.10 -7.57 -6.19
CA PHE A 26 10.89 -8.39 -6.22
C PHE A 26 11.10 -9.75 -6.88
N GLN A 27 11.79 -9.78 -8.02
CA GLN A 27 12.07 -11.04 -8.73
C GLN A 27 12.95 -11.98 -7.90
N ASP A 28 13.95 -11.44 -7.21
CA ASP A 28 14.86 -12.22 -6.38
C ASP A 28 14.13 -12.81 -5.15
N VAL A 29 13.27 -12.01 -4.51
CA VAL A 29 12.45 -12.46 -3.39
C VAL A 29 11.45 -13.54 -3.83
N LEU A 30 10.77 -13.36 -4.96
CA LEU A 30 9.84 -14.36 -5.48
C LEU A 30 10.53 -15.65 -5.89
N THR A 31 11.70 -15.55 -6.51
CA THR A 31 12.52 -16.72 -6.85
C THR A 31 12.98 -17.45 -5.58
N GLY A 32 13.28 -16.73 -4.51
CA GLY A 32 13.59 -17.32 -3.20
C GLY A 32 12.41 -18.03 -2.53
N LEU A 33 11.19 -17.50 -2.70
CA LEU A 33 9.97 -18.05 -2.09
C LEU A 33 9.35 -19.21 -2.88
N LEU A 34 9.31 -19.09 -4.22
CA LEU A 34 8.60 -20.01 -5.12
C LEU A 34 9.55 -20.94 -5.89
N GLY A 35 10.86 -20.71 -5.79
CA GLY A 35 11.86 -21.48 -6.52
C GLY A 35 11.77 -21.27 -8.03
N LYS A 36 12.04 -22.32 -8.80
CA LYS A 36 12.16 -22.27 -10.27
C LYS A 36 10.84 -21.98 -10.98
N ASP A 37 9.72 -22.15 -10.27
CA ASP A 37 8.37 -21.94 -10.76
C ASP A 37 7.87 -20.51 -10.49
N ALA A 38 8.74 -19.64 -9.97
CA ALA A 38 8.40 -18.24 -9.74
C ALA A 38 7.97 -17.56 -11.07
N PRO A 39 6.80 -16.91 -11.10
CA PRO A 39 6.39 -16.15 -12.26
C PRO A 39 7.40 -15.05 -12.56
N ASN A 40 7.71 -14.84 -13.84
CA ASN A 40 8.60 -13.76 -14.26
C ASN A 40 7.85 -12.43 -14.17
N LEU A 41 8.36 -11.52 -13.34
CA LEU A 41 7.78 -10.20 -13.15
C LEU A 41 8.28 -9.25 -14.24
N SER A 42 7.56 -9.25 -15.37
CA SER A 42 7.86 -8.30 -16.44
C SER A 42 7.62 -6.86 -15.96
N PRO A 43 8.41 -5.88 -16.46
CA PRO A 43 8.18 -4.47 -16.17
C PRO A 43 6.75 -3.98 -16.45
N ALA A 44 6.07 -4.59 -17.44
CA ALA A 44 4.69 -4.28 -17.79
C ALA A 44 3.69 -4.65 -16.67
N VAL A 45 3.89 -5.79 -15.99
CA VAL A 45 3.05 -6.22 -14.86
C VAL A 45 3.21 -5.26 -13.68
N ILE A 46 4.45 -4.90 -13.35
CA ILE A 46 4.76 -3.92 -12.29
C ILE A 46 4.09 -2.57 -12.58
N SER A 47 4.19 -2.08 -13.83
CA SER A 47 3.62 -0.80 -14.21
C SER A 47 2.09 -0.80 -14.12
N ARG A 48 1.44 -1.90 -14.50
CA ARG A 48 -0.02 -2.04 -14.40
C ARG A 48 -0.48 -1.99 -12.95
N LEU A 49 0.16 -2.78 -12.08
CA LEU A 49 -0.16 -2.83 -10.65
C LEU A 49 0.01 -1.49 -9.95
N LYS A 50 1.11 -0.77 -10.25
CA LYS A 50 1.29 0.60 -9.75
C LYS A 50 0.18 1.54 -10.20
N GLY A 51 -0.30 1.38 -11.44
CA GLY A 51 -1.43 2.15 -11.95
C GLY A 51 -2.72 1.89 -11.18
N GLU A 52 -3.05 0.63 -10.95
CA GLU A 52 -4.23 0.22 -10.16
C GLU A 52 -4.15 0.78 -8.72
N TRP A 53 -2.99 0.70 -8.07
CA TRP A 53 -2.81 1.26 -6.72
C TRP A 53 -2.90 2.79 -6.68
N GLU A 54 -2.47 3.47 -7.73
CA GLU A 54 -2.59 4.92 -7.77
C GLU A 54 -4.05 5.36 -7.91
N GLU A 55 -4.88 4.59 -8.61
CA GLU A 55 -6.32 4.81 -8.64
C GLU A 55 -6.96 4.57 -7.27
N ASP A 56 -6.62 3.48 -6.60
CA ASP A 56 -7.07 3.18 -5.23
C ASP A 56 -6.66 4.28 -4.24
N TYR A 57 -5.42 4.77 -4.37
CA TYR A 57 -4.92 5.86 -3.55
C TYR A 57 -5.71 7.15 -3.79
N ARG A 58 -5.99 7.52 -5.04
CA ARG A 58 -6.81 8.70 -5.37
C ARG A 58 -8.24 8.58 -4.83
N SER A 59 -8.82 7.39 -4.92
CA SER A 59 -10.12 7.08 -4.33
C SER A 59 -10.09 7.24 -2.81
N TRP A 60 -9.08 6.68 -2.15
CA TRP A 60 -8.89 6.80 -0.70
C TRP A 60 -8.69 8.25 -0.24
N GLN A 61 -7.96 9.06 -0.98
CA GLN A 61 -7.74 10.48 -0.66
C GLN A 61 -9.00 11.34 -0.74
N THR A 62 -9.98 10.93 -1.56
CA THR A 62 -11.22 11.70 -1.79
C THR A 62 -12.44 11.12 -1.07
N ARG A 63 -12.25 10.06 -0.28
CA ARG A 63 -13.33 9.39 0.45
C ARG A 63 -14.03 10.33 1.44
N ASP A 64 -15.33 10.15 1.56
CA ASP A 64 -16.12 10.88 2.55
C ASP A 64 -15.82 10.37 3.98
N LEU A 65 -15.44 11.30 4.86
CA LEU A 65 -15.19 11.04 6.28
C LEU A 65 -16.40 11.43 7.15
N ALA A 66 -17.41 12.09 6.59
CA ALA A 66 -18.58 12.60 7.31
C ALA A 66 -19.49 11.50 7.85
N ALA A 67 -19.41 10.27 7.30
CA ALA A 67 -20.16 9.12 7.77
C ALA A 67 -19.80 8.68 9.22
N ARG A 68 -18.75 9.26 9.82
CA ARG A 68 -18.26 8.90 11.15
C ARG A 68 -18.11 10.13 12.04
N ARG A 69 -18.70 10.07 13.23
CA ARG A 69 -18.51 11.10 14.25
C ARG A 69 -17.16 10.86 14.92
N TYR A 70 -16.13 11.62 14.58
CA TYR A 70 -14.86 11.53 15.31
C TYR A 70 -14.95 12.32 16.61
N VAL A 71 -14.67 11.65 17.74
CA VAL A 71 -14.67 12.26 19.08
C VAL A 71 -13.29 12.75 19.48
N TYR A 72 -12.23 12.14 18.93
CA TYR A 72 -10.84 12.56 19.11
C TYR A 72 -10.11 12.51 17.77
N LEU A 73 -9.20 13.46 17.57
CA LEU A 73 -8.30 13.57 16.43
C LEU A 73 -6.89 13.86 16.94
N TRP A 74 -5.92 13.10 16.43
CA TRP A 74 -4.49 13.32 16.63
C TRP A 74 -3.84 13.65 15.30
N ALA A 75 -2.85 14.54 15.32
CA ALA A 75 -2.06 14.93 14.16
C ALA A 75 -0.58 14.74 14.48
N ASP A 76 0.16 14.06 13.60
CA ASP A 76 1.61 13.85 13.72
C ASP A 76 2.29 14.00 12.35
N GLY A 77 3.59 14.30 12.34
CA GLY A 77 4.38 14.50 11.14
C GLY A 77 5.47 13.44 10.99
N VAL A 78 5.51 12.74 9.85
CA VAL A 78 6.56 11.77 9.53
C VAL A 78 7.49 12.38 8.48
N TYR A 79 8.75 12.61 8.84
CA TYR A 79 9.76 13.13 7.93
C TYR A 79 10.43 12.00 7.13
N LEU A 80 10.38 12.12 5.81
CA LEU A 80 10.91 11.16 4.85
C LEU A 80 12.04 11.83 4.05
N GLN A 81 13.26 11.34 4.21
CA GLN A 81 14.40 11.79 3.40
C GLN A 81 14.58 10.84 2.21
N ALA A 82 14.15 11.25 1.02
CA ALA A 82 14.46 10.53 -0.20
C ALA A 82 15.95 10.74 -0.56
N ARG A 83 16.63 9.67 -1.00
CA ARG A 83 18.09 9.66 -1.25
C ARG A 83 18.58 10.72 -2.25
N MET A 84 17.68 11.25 -3.09
CA MET A 84 17.99 12.21 -4.16
C MET A 84 17.35 13.59 -3.94
N GLU A 85 16.56 13.77 -2.88
CA GLU A 85 15.89 15.05 -2.62
C GLU A 85 16.72 15.91 -1.65
N PRO A 86 16.88 17.22 -1.92
CA PRO A 86 17.69 18.10 -1.09
C PRO A 86 17.04 18.40 0.27
N GLN A 87 15.75 18.15 0.44
CA GLN A 87 15.01 18.35 1.68
C GLN A 87 14.20 17.11 2.05
N ALA A 88 14.02 16.90 3.36
CA ALA A 88 13.09 15.91 3.87
C ALA A 88 11.66 16.40 3.61
N GLU A 89 10.84 15.53 3.03
CA GLU A 89 9.40 15.76 2.89
C GLU A 89 8.71 15.38 4.21
N CYS A 90 7.72 16.16 4.64
CA CYS A 90 6.95 15.85 5.84
C CYS A 90 5.56 15.38 5.46
N MET A 91 5.23 14.14 5.84
CA MET A 91 3.90 13.58 5.69
C MET A 91 3.09 13.84 6.97
N LEU A 92 2.01 14.62 6.85
CA LEU A 92 1.04 14.80 7.94
C LEU A 92 0.13 13.58 8.05
N VAL A 93 0.10 12.95 9.21
CA VAL A 93 -0.75 11.80 9.54
C VAL A 93 -1.83 12.26 10.51
N LEU A 94 -3.10 11.98 10.17
CA LEU A 94 -4.26 12.21 11.03
C LEU A 94 -4.86 10.88 11.49
N ILE A 95 -5.01 10.70 12.79
CA ILE A 95 -5.66 9.52 13.40
C ILE A 95 -6.93 9.99 14.10
N GLY A 96 -8.06 9.35 13.80
CA GLY A 96 -9.34 9.66 14.42
C GLY A 96 -9.89 8.49 15.24
N ALA A 97 -10.46 8.77 16.41
CA ALA A 97 -11.26 7.80 17.17
C ALA A 97 -12.75 8.12 17.07
N THR A 98 -13.55 7.09 16.87
CA THR A 98 -15.02 7.16 16.82
C THR A 98 -15.62 6.78 18.20
N PRO A 99 -16.83 7.24 18.57
CA PRO A 99 -17.43 6.99 19.88
C PRO A 99 -17.66 5.50 20.16
N GLU A 100 -17.67 4.65 19.13
CA GLU A 100 -17.74 3.20 19.23
C GLU A 100 -16.42 2.57 19.75
N GLY A 101 -15.40 3.36 20.08
CA GLY A 101 -14.14 2.89 20.64
C GLY A 101 -13.23 2.20 19.62
N LYS A 102 -13.59 2.22 18.33
CA LYS A 102 -12.70 1.79 17.26
C LYS A 102 -11.65 2.89 17.03
N GLN A 103 -10.42 2.61 17.43
CA GLN A 103 -9.25 3.35 16.98
C GLN A 103 -9.07 3.04 15.49
N GLY A 104 -9.43 4.00 14.64
CA GLY A 104 -9.31 3.83 13.19
C GLY A 104 -7.86 4.06 12.76
N SER A 105 -7.02 3.02 12.80
CA SER A 105 -5.98 2.86 11.79
C SER A 105 -6.53 1.88 10.75
N GLU A 106 -7.32 2.36 9.79
CA GLU A 106 -8.04 1.46 8.89
C GLU A 106 -7.15 1.02 7.71
N SER A 107 -6.47 -0.10 7.92
CA SER A 107 -6.09 -1.08 6.91
C SER A 107 -7.16 -2.18 6.84
N GLY A 108 -7.93 -2.24 5.75
CA GLY A 108 -8.56 -3.48 5.22
C GLY A 108 -9.84 -4.05 5.86
N LEU A 109 -10.90 -4.09 5.03
CA LEU A 109 -11.83 -5.21 4.73
C LEU A 109 -12.77 -5.78 5.82
N THR A 110 -14.09 -5.68 5.58
CA THR A 110 -15.03 -6.77 5.20
C THR A 110 -16.47 -6.45 5.61
N GLY A 111 -17.43 -6.75 4.70
CA GLY A 111 -18.87 -6.86 4.98
C GLY A 111 -19.76 -5.94 4.17
#